data_AF-A0A485LVH2-F1
#
_entry.id   AF-A0A485LVH2-F1
#
_cell.length_a   1.000
_cell.length_b   1.000
_cell.length_c   1.000
_cell.angle_alpha   90.00
_cell.angle_beta   90.00
_cell.angle_gamma   90.00
#
_symmetry.space_group_name_H-M   'P 1'
#
loop_
_entity.id
_entity.type
_entity.pdbx_description
1 polymer ?
#
loop_
_entity_poly.entity_id
_entity_poly.type
_entity_poly.pdbx_seq_one_letter_code
_entity_poly.pdbx_strand_id
1 'polypeptide(L)'
;MAEEYKGQIEAGIATGFTKAKTFLYIVLPQAVRQILPVYKGEFISLVKMTSVVGYIAVQDLTKASDIIRSRTFDAFFPLFMVAVLYFLISWLLSLSLSYVEWVTDPKARRKQA
;
A
#
# COMPACT_ATOMS: atom_id res chain seq x y z
N MET A 1 -8.31 -15.52 -24.58
CA MET A 1 -7.53 -14.27 -24.43
C MET A 1 -6.27 -14.26 -25.29
N ALA A 2 -5.39 -15.27 -25.21
CA ALA A 2 -4.17 -15.31 -26.03
C ALA A 2 -4.45 -15.30 -27.56
N GLU A 3 -5.52 -15.94 -28.01
CA GLU A 3 -5.95 -15.91 -29.42
C GLU A 3 -6.44 -14.53 -29.88
N GLU A 4 -7.08 -13.77 -29.00
CA GLU A 4 -7.64 -12.45 -29.32
C GLU A 4 -6.53 -11.42 -29.53
N TYR A 5 -5.49 -11.46 -28.68
CA TYR A 5 -4.29 -10.65 -28.87
C TYR A 5 -3.53 -11.03 -30.15
N LYS A 6 -3.50 -12.31 -30.50
CA LYS A 6 -2.86 -12.78 -31.73
C LYS A 6 -3.56 -12.22 -32.98
N GLY A 7 -4.90 -12.27 -33.01
CA GLY A 7 -5.70 -11.66 -34.08
C GLY A 7 -5.55 -10.13 -34.17
N GLN A 8 -5.49 -9.43 -33.03
CA GLN A 8 -5.24 -7.99 -33.02
C GLN A 8 -3.83 -7.60 -33.48
N ILE A 9 -2.84 -8.44 -33.17
CA ILE A 9 -1.47 -8.25 -33.66
C ILE A 9 -1.42 -8.44 -35.18
N GLU A 10 -2.03 -9.50 -35.69
CA GLU A 10 -2.11 -9.79 -37.13
C GLU A 10 -2.88 -8.70 -37.88
N ALA A 11 -3.99 -8.19 -37.34
CA ALA A 11 -4.75 -7.08 -37.91
C ALA A 11 -3.98 -5.74 -37.90
N GLY A 12 -3.27 -5.44 -36.82
CA GLY A 12 -2.44 -4.23 -36.74
C GLY A 12 -1.30 -4.25 -37.76
N ILE A 13 -0.65 -5.40 -37.93
CA ILE A 13 0.39 -5.59 -38.96
C ILE A 13 -0.20 -5.49 -40.36
N ALA A 14 -1.37 -6.09 -40.63
CA ALA A 14 -2.07 -6.00 -41.91
C ALA A 14 -2.48 -4.56 -42.27
N THR A 15 -2.70 -3.70 -41.27
CA THR A 15 -3.04 -2.28 -41.45
C THR A 15 -1.79 -1.39 -41.61
N GLY A 16 -0.59 -1.98 -41.64
CA GLY A 16 0.68 -1.27 -41.84
C GLY A 16 1.39 -0.84 -40.56
N PHE A 17 0.94 -1.27 -39.37
CA PHE A 17 1.69 -1.04 -38.14
C PHE A 17 2.85 -2.04 -37.98
N THR A 18 4.01 -1.55 -37.58
CA THR A 18 5.10 -2.40 -37.07
C THR A 18 4.70 -3.08 -35.75
N LYS A 19 5.20 -4.30 -35.50
CA LYS A 19 4.94 -5.08 -34.27
C LYS A 19 5.03 -4.26 -32.97
N ALA A 20 6.03 -3.39 -32.84
CA ALA A 20 6.20 -2.53 -31.68
C ALA A 20 5.06 -1.49 -31.52
N LYS A 21 4.60 -0.89 -32.62
CA LYS A 21 3.47 0.06 -32.61
C LYS A 21 2.16 -0.67 -32.31
N THR A 22 1.94 -1.83 -32.90
CA THR A 22 0.78 -2.67 -32.61
C THR A 22 0.73 -3.04 -31.12
N PHE A 23 1.87 -3.40 -30.53
CA PHE A 23 1.93 -3.68 -29.11
C PHE A 23 1.61 -2.44 -28.27
N LEU A 24 2.28 -1.31 -28.51
CA LEU A 24 2.21 -0.13 -27.66
C LEU A 24 0.85 0.59 -27.73
N TYR A 25 0.21 0.61 -28.90
CA TYR A 25 -1.03 1.35 -29.13
C TYR A 25 -2.30 0.50 -29.09
N ILE A 26 -2.21 -0.82 -29.32
CA ILE A 26 -3.39 -1.70 -29.36
C ILE A 26 -3.39 -2.65 -28.17
N VAL A 27 -2.34 -3.49 -28.05
CA VAL A 27 -2.28 -4.57 -27.05
C VAL A 27 -2.08 -4.04 -25.63
N LEU A 28 -1.12 -3.14 -25.44
CA LEU A 28 -0.74 -2.58 -24.13
C LEU A 28 -1.91 -1.87 -23.44
N PRO A 29 -2.62 -0.89 -24.05
CA PRO A 29 -3.73 -0.21 -23.38
C PRO A 29 -4.92 -1.15 -23.09
N GLN A 30 -5.16 -2.18 -23.92
CA GLN A 30 -6.18 -3.19 -23.64
C GLN A 30 -5.80 -4.07 -22.46
N ALA A 31 -4.56 -4.60 -22.46
CA ALA A 31 -4.05 -5.40 -21.35
C ALA A 31 -4.09 -4.62 -20.04
N VAL A 32 -3.65 -3.36 -20.05
CA VAL A 32 -3.68 -2.49 -18.86
C VAL A 32 -5.10 -2.28 -18.34
N ARG A 33 -6.10 -2.03 -19.20
CA ARG A 33 -7.51 -1.90 -18.78
C ARG A 33 -8.07 -3.17 -18.13
N GLN A 34 -7.59 -4.34 -18.56
CA GLN A 34 -8.04 -5.62 -18.04
C GLN A 34 -7.36 -5.98 -16.71
N ILE A 35 -6.07 -5.67 -16.58
CA ILE A 35 -5.25 -6.03 -15.41
C ILE A 35 -5.44 -5.02 -14.25
N LEU A 36 -5.63 -3.73 -14.56
CA LEU A 36 -5.85 -2.66 -13.56
C LEU A 36 -6.93 -2.95 -12.51
N PRO A 37 -8.16 -3.40 -12.85
CA PRO A 37 -9.20 -3.66 -11.86
C PRO A 37 -8.84 -4.79 -10.89
N VAL A 38 -8.13 -5.82 -11.36
CA VAL A 38 -7.65 -6.93 -10.53
C VAL A 38 -6.58 -6.45 -9.55
N TYR A 39 -5.59 -5.71 -10.06
CA TYR A 39 -4.54 -5.12 -9.22
C TYR A 39 -5.08 -4.10 -8.22
N LYS A 40 -6.12 -3.35 -8.57
CA LYS A 40 -6.78 -2.43 -7.64
C LYS A 40 -7.39 -3.17 -6.44
N GLY A 41 -8.02 -4.32 -6.68
CA GLY A 41 -8.55 -5.17 -5.61
C GLY A 41 -7.46 -5.69 -4.68
N GLU A 42 -6.39 -6.24 -5.26
CA GLU A 42 -5.24 -6.73 -4.51
C GLU A 42 -4.52 -5.63 -3.73
N PHE A 43 -4.32 -4.46 -4.33
CA PHE A 43 -3.72 -3.31 -3.66
C PHE A 43 -4.52 -2.88 -2.42
N ILE A 44 -5.86 -2.81 -2.53
CA ILE A 44 -6.73 -2.51 -1.39
C ILE A 44 -6.64 -3.62 -0.33
N SER A 45 -6.56 -4.88 -0.72
CA SER A 45 -6.38 -6.01 0.20
C SER A 45 -5.06 -5.91 0.97
N LEU A 46 -3.96 -5.61 0.29
CA LEU A 46 -2.64 -5.44 0.89
C LEU A 46 -2.60 -4.24 1.87
N VAL A 47 -3.26 -3.14 1.53
CA VAL A 47 -3.41 -1.99 2.44
C VAL A 47 -4.23 -2.37 3.68
N LYS A 48 -5.31 -3.14 3.53
CA LYS A 48 -6.08 -3.63 4.67
C LYS A 48 -5.25 -4.56 5.56
N MET A 49 -4.52 -5.50 4.96
CA MET A 49 -3.68 -6.45 5.69
C MET A 49 -2.57 -5.74 6.48
N THR A 50 -1.93 -4.73 5.91
CA THR A 50 -0.91 -3.91 6.61
C THR A 50 -1.52 -3.06 7.72
N SER A 51 -2.72 -2.50 7.52
CA SER A 51 -3.42 -1.74 8.55
C SER A 51 -3.93 -2.62 9.71
N VAL A 52 -4.28 -3.88 9.45
CA VAL A 52 -4.69 -4.87 10.47
C VAL A 52 -3.53 -5.20 11.41
N VAL A 53 -2.30 -5.32 10.90
CA VAL A 53 -1.11 -5.55 11.74
C VAL A 53 -0.91 -4.41 12.75
N GLY A 54 -1.10 -3.16 12.32
CA GLY A 54 -1.05 -2.01 13.23
C GLY A 54 -2.11 -2.07 14.32
N TYR A 55 -3.35 -2.43 13.97
CA TYR A 55 -4.43 -2.58 14.94
C TYR A 55 -4.20 -3.72 15.95
N ILE A 56 -3.68 -4.87 15.50
CA ILE A 56 -3.34 -6.00 16.37
C ILE A 56 -2.24 -5.60 17.36
N ALA A 57 -1.18 -4.93 16.91
CA ALA A 57 -0.09 -4.47 17.78
C ALA A 57 -0.58 -3.53 18.88
N VAL A 58 -1.54 -2.65 18.55
CA VAL A 58 -2.20 -1.74 19.51
C VAL A 58 -3.02 -2.51 20.54
N GLN A 59 -3.79 -3.51 20.10
CA GLN A 59 -4.57 -4.35 21.01
C GLN A 59 -3.68 -5.18 21.94
N ASP A 60 -2.61 -5.76 21.41
CA ASP A 60 -1.67 -6.58 22.19
C ASP A 60 -0.94 -5.73 23.25
N LEU A 61 -0.51 -4.53 22.89
CA LEU A 61 0.15 -3.62 23.83
C LEU A 61 -0.81 -3.15 24.94
N THR A 62 -2.07 -2.87 24.60
CA THR A 62 -3.09 -2.50 25.59
C THR A 62 -3.40 -3.68 26.53
N LYS A 63 -3.53 -4.90 25.98
CA LYS A 63 -3.71 -6.11 26.79
C LYS A 63 -2.52 -6.37 27.71
N ALA A 64 -1.29 -6.17 27.24
CA ALA A 64 -0.09 -6.29 28.07
C ALA A 64 -0.14 -5.31 29.27
N SER A 65 -0.61 -4.08 29.05
CA SER A 65 -0.83 -3.10 30.13
C SER A 65 -1.82 -3.61 31.18
N ASP A 66 -2.96 -4.15 30.75
CA ASP A 66 -3.99 -4.66 31.66
C ASP A 66 -3.52 -5.88 32.45
N ILE A 67 -2.70 -6.75 31.84
CA ILE A 67 -2.08 -7.89 32.53
C ILE A 67 -1.14 -7.40 33.63
N ILE A 68 -0.29 -6.40 33.37
CA ILE A 68 0.63 -5.88 34.38
C ILE A 68 -0.15 -5.19 35.51
N ARG A 69 -1.17 -4.38 35.16
CA ARG A 69 -2.06 -3.73 36.13
C ARG A 69 -2.75 -4.75 37.05
N SER A 70 -3.27 -5.84 36.49
CA SER A 70 -3.95 -6.87 37.28
C SER A 70 -3.02 -7.67 38.21
N ARG A 71 -1.72 -7.71 37.91
CA ARG A 71 -0.69 -8.39 38.71
C ARG A 71 -0.12 -7.52 39.82
N THR A 72 0.10 -6.24 39.55
CA THR A 72 0.73 -5.29 40.49
C THR A 72 -0.27 -4.45 41.27
N PHE A 73 -1.55 -4.45 40.87
CA PHE A 73 -2.60 -3.54 41.36
C PHE A 73 -2.27 -2.04 41.22
N ASP A 74 -1.14 -1.72 40.59
CA ASP A 74 -0.72 -0.38 40.26
C ASP A 74 -1.04 -0.11 38.78
N ALA A 75 -1.91 0.86 38.55
CA ALA A 75 -2.34 1.24 37.21
C ALA A 75 -1.44 2.32 36.59
N PHE A 76 -0.69 3.06 37.39
CA PHE A 76 -0.03 4.28 36.92
C PHE A 76 1.20 3.96 36.06
N PHE A 77 2.11 3.14 36.57
CA PHE A 77 3.33 2.74 35.86
C PHE A 77 3.07 2.00 34.53
N PRO A 78 2.15 1.00 34.46
CA PRO A 78 1.88 0.28 33.21
C PRO A 78 1.25 1.16 32.14
N LEU A 79 0.27 2.01 32.51
CA LEU A 79 -0.38 2.91 31.56
C LEU A 79 0.61 3.93 31.00
N PHE A 80 1.46 4.50 31.85
CA PHE A 80 2.48 5.45 31.43
C PHE A 80 3.46 4.82 30.44
N MET A 81 3.92 3.60 30.73
CA MET A 81 4.85 2.89 29.84
C MET A 81 4.20 2.53 28.50
N VAL A 82 2.93 2.15 28.48
CA VAL A 82 2.18 1.93 27.25
C VAL A 82 1.98 3.21 26.45
N ALA A 83 1.68 4.34 27.11
CA ALA A 83 1.59 5.64 26.44
C ALA A 83 2.91 6.05 25.77
N VAL A 84 4.05 5.85 26.46
CA VAL A 84 5.39 6.10 25.89
C VAL A 84 5.69 5.18 24.72
N LEU A 85 5.40 3.88 24.84
CA LEU A 85 5.58 2.91 23.75
C LEU A 85 4.72 3.27 22.53
N TYR A 86 3.46 3.66 22.76
CA TYR A 86 2.55 4.08 21.71
C TYR A 86 3.07 5.32 20.98
N PHE A 87 3.57 6.30 21.74
CA PHE A 87 4.18 7.50 21.19
C PHE A 87 5.43 7.17 20.35
N LEU A 88 6.32 6.32 20.85
CA LEU A 88 7.52 5.89 20.13
C LEU A 88 7.19 5.15 18.83
N ILE A 89 6.23 4.22 18.87
CA ILE A 89 5.79 3.49 17.67
C ILE A 89 5.16 4.45 16.67
N SER A 90 4.26 5.34 17.12
CA SER A 90 3.61 6.32 16.25
C SER A 90 4.63 7.29 15.63
N TRP A 91 5.63 7.72 16.41
CA TRP A 91 6.73 8.56 15.95
C TRP A 91 7.58 7.85 14.88
N LEU A 92 7.97 6.60 15.12
CA LEU A 92 8.71 5.78 14.15
C LEU A 92 7.92 5.54 12.87
N LEU A 93 6.61 5.30 12.98
CA LEU A 93 5.74 5.11 11.82
C LEU A 93 5.58 6.41 11.01
N SER A 94 5.48 7.56 11.69
CA SER A 94 5.43 8.86 11.04
C SER A 94 6.73 9.19 10.32
N LEU A 95 7.88 8.84 10.91
CA LEU A 95 9.20 8.94 10.28
C LEU A 95 9.31 8.04 9.04
N SER A 96 8.87 6.79 9.12
CA SER A 96 8.94 5.87 7.99
C SER A 96 8.00 6.30 6.86
N LEU A 97 6.78 6.79 7.17
CA LEU A 97 5.90 7.40 6.17
C LEU A 97 6.53 8.64 5.53
N SER A 98 7.10 9.54 6.33
CA SER A 98 7.75 10.76 5.81
C SER A 98 8.94 10.43 4.92
N TYR A 99 9.70 9.39 5.25
CA TYR A 99 10.79 8.89 4.44
C TYR A 99 10.27 8.28 3.12
N VAL A 100 9.20 7.49 3.16
CA VAL A 100 8.56 6.93 1.96
C VAL A 100 7.96 8.04 1.09
N GLU A 101 7.32 9.06 1.66
CA GLU A 101 6.84 10.25 0.94
C GLU A 101 8.01 10.98 0.28
N TRP A 102 9.11 11.20 0.99
CA TRP A 102 10.31 11.85 0.43
C TRP A 102 10.94 11.06 -0.72
N VAL A 103 10.94 9.73 -0.64
CA VAL A 103 11.44 8.86 -1.72
C VAL A 103 10.46 8.78 -2.91
N THR A 104 9.16 8.93 -2.68
CA THR A 104 8.12 8.70 -3.70
C THR A 104 7.64 9.97 -4.39
N ASP A 105 7.93 11.17 -3.86
CA ASP A 105 7.31 12.42 -4.35
C ASP A 105 8.29 13.33 -5.13
N PRO A 106 8.18 13.44 -6.48
CA PRO A 106 8.87 14.46 -7.27
C PRO A 106 8.11 15.81 -7.32
N LYS A 107 7.00 15.99 -6.58
CA LYS A 107 6.08 17.14 -6.73
C LYS A 107 5.77 17.94 -5.45
N ALA A 108 6.66 17.95 -4.46
CA ALA A 108 6.57 18.84 -3.30
C ALA A 108 6.87 20.35 -3.58
N ARG A 109 6.60 20.88 -4.79
CA ARG A 109 6.85 22.30 -5.15
C ARG A 109 5.60 23.14 -5.43
N ARG A 110 4.38 22.70 -5.08
CA ARG A 110 3.14 23.44 -5.42
C ARG A 110 2.09 23.57 -4.31
N LYS A 111 2.48 23.52 -3.05
CA LYS A 111 1.56 23.84 -1.93
C LYS A 111 2.06 24.96 -0.99
N GLN A 112 2.90 25.84 -1.53
CA GLN A 112 3.30 27.12 -0.93
C GLN A 112 3.21 28.25 -1.98
N ALA A 113 2.10 28.31 -2.72
CA ALA A 113 1.71 29.45 -3.54
C ALA A 113 0.27 29.83 -3.17
#